data_AF-A0A9J5W5B8-F1
#
_entry.id   AF-A0A9J5W5B8-F1
#
_cell.length_a   1.000
_cell.length_b   1.000
_cell.length_c   1.000
_cell.angle_alpha   90.00
_cell.angle_beta   90.00
_cell.angle_gamma   90.00
#
_symmetry.space_group_name_H-M   'P 1'
#
loop_
_entity.id
_entity.type
_entity.pdbx_description
1 polymer ?
#
loop_
_entity_poly.entity_id
_entity_poly.type
_entity_poly.pdbx_seq_one_letter_code
_entity_poly.pdbx_strand_id
1 'polypeptide(L)'
;MYSTICKANKNSEKDTSNMIIGGFRGQLKSWWDSYLSKSQRMAILNAVKDENGMIPNVVYTLVLTIIEHFSGRWSNNSEIIRTMLQNLRCKTLTSFRWYKDVLLSRVMELPECNNSHWKSKFIDRLLALFAERVRKALRGDGVSINYDDYTYGKFISVCTQEGLSSCNEIKLNPQIKRYHLNEKQQLGEFGEKFAIDIHESSKKSNRHKGKRDYKEKPHRQYRKKEMLRQDGKLY
;
A
#
# COMPACT_ATOMS: atom_id res chain seq x y z
N MET A 1 24.37 -0.07 18.02
CA MET A 1 25.83 -0.31 17.88
C MET A 1 26.69 0.89 18.29
N TYR A 2 26.32 2.15 17.99
CA TYR A 2 27.14 3.32 18.37
C TYR A 2 27.09 3.74 19.86
N SER A 3 26.02 3.41 20.58
CA SER A 3 25.89 3.65 22.03
C SER A 3 27.01 2.98 22.85
N THR A 4 27.46 1.79 22.43
CA THR A 4 28.53 1.04 23.09
C THR A 4 29.92 1.62 22.78
N ILE A 5 30.11 2.22 21.61
CA ILE A 5 31.37 2.84 21.17
C ILE A 5 31.59 4.19 21.87
N CYS A 6 30.55 5.01 22.05
CA CYS A 6 30.66 6.27 22.78
C CYS A 6 30.99 6.08 24.27
N LYS A 7 30.47 5.01 24.90
CA LYS A 7 30.78 4.66 26.29
C LYS A 7 32.25 4.22 26.49
N ALA A 8 32.87 3.62 25.48
CA ALA A 8 34.26 3.17 25.55
C ALA A 8 35.29 4.31 25.46
N ASN A 9 34.93 5.46 24.87
CA ASN A 9 35.86 6.56 24.58
C ASN A 9 35.78 7.78 25.52
N LYS A 10 34.97 7.74 26.60
CA LYS A 10 34.72 8.92 27.48
C LYS A 10 34.25 10.18 26.73
N ASN A 11 33.63 10.04 25.56
CA ASN A 11 33.10 11.20 24.83
C ASN A 11 31.88 11.75 25.58
N SER A 12 31.86 13.06 25.81
CA SER A 12 30.71 13.70 26.44
C SER A 12 29.46 13.47 25.60
N GLU A 13 28.29 13.31 26.21
CA GLU A 13 27.02 13.23 25.47
C GLU A 13 26.84 14.44 24.55
N LYS A 14 27.42 15.59 24.95
CA LYS A 14 27.51 16.81 24.14
C LYS A 14 28.35 16.63 22.88
N ASP A 15 29.49 15.94 22.95
CA ASP A 15 30.34 15.65 21.78
C ASP A 15 29.61 14.72 20.80
N THR A 16 28.90 13.72 21.33
CA THR A 16 28.07 12.82 20.51
C THR A 16 26.97 13.61 19.79
N SER A 17 26.30 14.54 20.49
CA SER A 17 25.27 15.39 19.87
C SER A 17 25.85 16.32 18.78
N ASN A 18 27.02 16.90 19.02
CA ASN A 18 27.72 17.75 18.04
C ASN A 18 28.14 16.96 16.80
N MET A 19 28.61 15.71 16.95
CA MET A 19 28.91 14.83 15.82
C MET A 19 27.67 14.52 14.98
N ILE A 20 26.53 14.25 15.62
CA ILE A 20 25.25 14.02 14.93
C ILE A 20 24.83 15.27 14.14
N ILE A 21 24.90 16.45 14.77
CA ILE A 21 24.57 17.74 14.13
C ILE A 21 25.51 18.02 12.95
N GLY A 22 26.80 17.73 13.07
CA GLY A 22 27.77 17.85 11.99
C GLY A 22 27.45 16.97 10.77
N GLY A 23 26.69 15.90 10.97
CA GLY A 23 26.19 15.03 9.91
C GLY A 23 24.92 15.54 9.20
N PHE A 24 24.26 16.58 9.70
CA PHE A 24 23.01 17.08 9.10
C PHE A 24 23.25 17.66 7.71
N ARG A 25 22.35 17.32 6.78
CA ARG A 25 22.36 17.81 5.39
C ARG A 25 20.94 18.13 4.92
N GLY A 26 20.84 18.92 3.86
CA GLY A 26 19.57 19.28 3.22
C GLY A 26 18.57 19.93 4.19
N GLN A 27 17.34 19.42 4.20
CA GLN A 27 16.24 19.93 5.02
C GLN A 27 16.57 19.91 6.52
N LEU A 28 17.25 18.87 7.00
CA LEU A 28 17.62 18.74 8.41
C LEU A 28 18.66 19.81 8.83
N LYS A 29 19.58 20.15 7.93
CA LYS A 29 20.55 21.23 8.17
C LYS A 29 19.89 22.61 8.17
N SER A 30 19.01 22.86 7.19
CA SER A 30 18.25 24.12 7.11
C SER A 30 17.36 24.33 8.34
N TRP A 31 16.72 23.24 8.81
CA TRP A 31 15.97 23.26 10.07
C TRP A 31 16.85 23.65 11.26
N TRP A 32 18.00 23.00 11.41
CA TRP A 32 18.90 23.27 12.54
C TRP A 32 19.52 24.67 12.50
N ASP A 33 20.02 25.11 11.35
CA ASP A 33 20.79 26.35 11.23
C ASP A 33 19.90 27.60 11.14
N SER A 34 18.80 27.50 10.37
CA SER A 34 18.00 28.64 9.93
C SER A 34 16.62 28.70 10.58
N TYR A 35 15.97 27.56 10.84
CA TYR A 35 14.63 27.53 11.43
C TYR A 35 14.68 27.67 12.96
N LEU A 36 15.56 26.92 13.65
CA LEU A 36 15.67 26.99 15.10
C LEU A 36 16.37 28.27 15.56
N SER A 37 15.75 28.96 16.52
CA SER A 37 16.39 30.09 17.18
C SER A 37 17.60 29.64 18.01
N LYS A 38 18.49 30.58 18.32
CA LYS A 38 19.65 30.29 19.18
C LYS A 38 19.23 29.79 20.57
N SER A 39 18.15 30.32 21.13
CA SER A 39 17.63 29.88 22.42
C SER A 39 17.07 28.46 22.37
N GLN A 40 16.34 28.09 21.31
CA GLN A 40 15.85 26.73 21.11
C GLN A 40 16.98 25.72 20.96
N ARG A 41 18.01 26.05 20.16
CA ARG A 41 19.21 25.20 20.03
C ARG A 41 19.93 25.01 21.36
N MET A 42 20.07 26.08 22.16
CA MET A 42 20.69 25.99 23.48
C MET A 42 19.85 25.16 24.45
N ALA A 43 18.52 25.26 24.41
CA ALA A 43 17.63 24.44 25.23
C ALA A 43 17.80 22.94 24.92
N ILE A 44 17.92 22.57 23.64
CA ILE A 44 18.17 21.19 23.23
C ILE A 44 19.55 20.71 23.71
N LEU A 45 20.59 21.53 23.51
CA LEU A 45 21.98 21.17 23.84
C LEU A 45 22.29 21.14 25.34
N ASN A 46 21.51 21.87 26.14
CA ASN A 46 21.64 21.93 27.60
C ASN A 46 20.65 21.02 28.32
N ALA A 47 19.96 20.10 27.61
CA ALA A 47 19.11 19.12 28.26
C ALA A 47 19.96 18.18 29.14
N VAL A 48 19.79 18.28 30.46
CA VAL A 48 20.52 17.49 31.47
C VAL A 48 19.64 16.34 31.97
N LYS A 49 20.26 15.19 32.26
CA LYS A 49 19.63 14.10 32.98
C LYS A 49 19.38 14.48 34.44
N ASP A 50 18.15 14.34 34.90
CA ASP A 50 17.84 14.38 36.32
C ASP A 50 18.16 13.04 37.01
N GLU A 51 18.42 13.11 38.32
CA GLU A 51 18.96 12.04 39.18
C GLU A 51 18.08 10.78 39.19
N ASN A 52 16.79 10.93 38.88
CA ASN A 52 15.80 9.84 38.86
C ASN A 52 15.73 9.07 37.53
N GLY A 53 16.58 9.39 36.54
CA GLY A 53 16.72 8.63 35.30
C GLY A 53 15.54 8.73 34.31
N MET A 54 14.55 9.59 34.57
CA MET A 54 13.35 9.74 33.73
C MET A 54 13.41 10.85 32.67
N ILE A 55 14.43 11.72 32.69
CA ILE A 55 14.58 12.80 31.69
C ILE A 55 15.58 12.41 30.61
N PRO A 56 15.30 12.73 29.35
CA PRO A 56 16.21 12.43 28.26
C PRO A 56 17.48 13.28 28.22
N ASN A 57 18.61 12.61 27.97
CA ASN A 57 19.88 13.28 27.69
C ASN A 57 19.84 14.09 26.38
N VAL A 58 20.84 14.95 26.17
CA VAL A 58 20.96 15.82 24.99
C VAL A 58 20.73 15.10 23.66
N VAL A 59 21.25 13.87 23.51
CA VAL A 59 21.08 13.08 22.28
C VAL A 59 19.63 12.64 22.10
N TYR A 60 18.99 12.14 23.15
CA TYR A 60 17.58 11.74 23.06
C TYR A 60 16.68 12.95 22.83
N THR A 61 16.93 14.07 23.52
CA THR A 61 16.17 15.32 23.31
C THR A 61 16.33 15.83 21.87
N LEU A 62 17.55 15.79 21.31
CA LEU A 62 17.79 16.10 19.91
C LEU A 62 16.99 15.19 18.97
N VAL A 63 17.05 13.86 19.17
CA VAL A 63 16.34 12.88 18.33
C VAL A 63 14.82 13.08 18.43
N LEU A 64 14.27 13.24 19.64
CA LEU A 64 12.85 13.50 19.81
C LEU A 64 12.41 14.80 19.14
N THR A 65 13.19 15.87 19.26
CA THR A 65 12.84 17.17 18.66
C THR A 65 12.83 17.08 17.13
N ILE A 66 13.76 16.32 16.54
CA ILE A 66 13.77 16.05 15.09
C ILE A 66 12.50 15.28 14.71
N ILE A 67 12.21 14.20 15.43
CA ILE A 67 11.04 13.38 15.16
C ILE A 67 9.76 14.21 15.28
N GLU A 68 9.62 15.01 16.34
CA GLU A 68 8.46 15.87 16.57
C GLU A 68 8.30 16.94 15.47
N HIS A 69 9.40 17.52 15.00
CA HIS A 69 9.33 18.54 13.95
C HIS A 69 8.94 17.96 12.58
N PHE A 70 9.57 16.85 12.17
CA PHE A 70 9.39 16.30 10.81
C PHE A 70 8.23 15.30 10.70
N SER A 71 7.91 14.60 11.78
CA SER A 71 6.84 13.59 11.81
C SER A 71 5.64 14.02 12.65
N GLY A 72 5.73 15.15 13.35
CA GLY A 72 4.70 15.60 14.30
C GLY A 72 4.80 14.91 15.67
N ARG A 73 3.93 15.32 16.60
CA ARG A 73 3.80 14.63 17.89
C ARG A 73 3.23 13.23 17.69
N TRP A 74 3.87 12.22 18.28
CA TRP A 74 3.36 10.85 18.36
C TRP A 74 2.15 10.74 19.30
N SER A 75 1.99 11.70 20.22
CA SER A 75 0.80 11.80 21.05
C SER A 75 -0.41 12.05 20.14
N ASN A 76 -1.29 11.05 20.04
CA ASN A 76 -2.49 10.99 19.20
C ASN A 76 -2.31 10.43 17.77
N ASN A 77 -1.21 9.74 17.46
CA ASN A 77 -1.08 9.02 16.18
C ASN A 77 -2.26 8.05 15.94
N SER A 78 -2.77 7.43 17.02
CA SER A 78 -3.95 6.56 16.94
C SER A 78 -5.17 7.26 16.34
N GLU A 79 -5.43 8.53 16.66
CA GLU A 79 -6.62 9.23 16.12
C GLU A 79 -6.45 9.60 14.64
N ILE A 80 -5.23 9.96 14.23
CA ILE A 80 -4.88 10.17 12.83
C ILE A 80 -5.03 8.87 12.04
N ILE A 81 -4.51 7.76 12.57
CA ILE A 81 -4.65 6.42 12.00
C ILE A 81 -6.12 6.04 11.89
N ARG A 82 -6.93 6.25 12.94
CA ARG A 82 -8.37 5.99 12.92
C ARG A 82 -9.06 6.78 11.81
N THR A 83 -8.80 8.07 11.72
CA THR A 83 -9.35 8.95 10.68
C THR A 83 -8.94 8.49 9.27
N MET A 84 -7.67 8.12 9.09
CA MET A 84 -7.16 7.58 7.83
C MET A 84 -7.87 6.27 7.45
N LEU A 85 -7.95 5.32 8.39
CA LEU A 85 -8.60 4.03 8.19
C LEU A 85 -10.11 4.17 7.94
N GLN A 86 -10.75 5.17 8.54
CA GLN A 86 -12.15 5.48 8.25
C GLN A 86 -12.34 5.87 6.78
N ASN A 87 -11.40 6.57 6.17
CA ASN A 87 -11.48 7.01 4.77
C ASN A 87 -10.89 6.02 3.77
N LEU A 88 -10.14 5.01 4.24
CA LEU A 88 -9.55 3.99 3.39
C LEU A 88 -10.62 3.10 2.75
N ARG A 89 -10.57 2.96 1.42
CA ARG A 89 -11.48 2.12 0.63
C ARG A 89 -10.72 1.39 -0.47
N CYS A 90 -11.06 0.13 -0.69
CA CYS A 90 -10.63 -0.64 -1.84
C CYS A 90 -11.48 -0.20 -3.04
N LYS A 91 -10.87 0.52 -4.00
CA LYS A 91 -11.60 1.07 -5.16
C LYS A 91 -11.82 0.02 -6.25
N THR A 92 -10.84 -0.86 -6.42
CA THR A 92 -10.83 -1.89 -7.47
C THR A 92 -10.31 -3.19 -6.90
N LEU A 93 -10.64 -4.32 -7.52
CA LEU A 93 -10.04 -5.60 -7.13
C LEU A 93 -8.52 -5.58 -7.34
N THR A 94 -8.02 -4.95 -8.40
CA THR A 94 -6.57 -4.76 -8.63
C THR A 94 -5.85 -4.01 -7.52
N SER A 95 -6.56 -3.11 -6.81
CA SER A 95 -6.03 -2.35 -5.67
C SER A 95 -6.09 -3.12 -4.36
N PHE A 96 -6.67 -4.32 -4.32
CA PHE A 96 -6.85 -5.09 -3.08
C PHE A 96 -5.53 -5.38 -2.37
N ARG A 97 -4.45 -5.71 -3.10
CA ARG A 97 -3.13 -5.93 -2.51
C ARG A 97 -2.66 -4.69 -1.73
N TRP A 98 -2.68 -3.53 -2.39
CA TRP A 98 -2.34 -2.25 -1.77
C TRP A 98 -3.26 -1.92 -0.59
N TYR A 99 -4.58 -2.08 -0.76
CA TYR A 99 -5.57 -1.82 0.28
C TYR A 99 -5.30 -2.66 1.53
N LYS A 100 -5.09 -3.97 1.35
CA LYS A 100 -4.76 -4.92 2.42
C LYS A 100 -3.48 -4.49 3.15
N ASP A 101 -2.43 -4.19 2.40
CA ASP A 101 -1.13 -3.84 2.99
C ASP A 101 -1.22 -2.53 3.79
N VAL A 102 -1.86 -1.50 3.24
CA VAL A 102 -2.05 -0.21 3.92
C VAL A 102 -2.96 -0.34 5.14
N LEU A 103 -4.07 -1.08 5.03
CA LEU A 103 -4.96 -1.27 6.16
C LEU A 103 -4.25 -1.97 7.30
N LEU A 104 -3.55 -3.08 7.02
CA LEU A 104 -2.86 -3.85 8.04
C LEU A 104 -1.69 -3.07 8.65
N SER A 105 -0.88 -2.37 7.84
CA SER A 105 0.23 -1.59 8.38
C SER A 105 -0.25 -0.56 9.39
N ARG A 106 -1.43 0.04 9.16
CA ARG A 106 -2.01 1.07 10.01
C ARG A 106 -2.80 0.51 11.20
N VAL A 107 -3.60 -0.53 11.00
CA VAL A 107 -4.37 -1.16 12.10
C VAL A 107 -3.42 -1.74 13.15
N MET A 108 -2.29 -2.32 12.75
CA MET A 108 -1.31 -2.89 13.69
C MET A 108 -0.58 -1.85 14.54
N GLU A 109 -0.69 -0.56 14.21
CA GLU A 109 -0.19 0.55 15.05
C GLU A 109 -1.19 0.94 16.15
N LEU A 110 -2.45 0.46 16.11
CA LEU A 110 -3.48 0.77 17.11
C LEU A 110 -3.44 -0.19 18.31
N PRO A 111 -3.69 0.31 19.54
CA PRO A 111 -3.83 -0.55 20.72
C PRO A 111 -5.01 -1.55 20.58
N GLU A 112 -6.08 -1.14 19.90
CA GLU A 112 -7.29 -1.94 19.73
C GLU A 112 -7.30 -2.72 18.42
N CYS A 113 -6.13 -3.10 17.88
CA CYS A 113 -6.00 -3.71 16.55
C CYS A 113 -6.80 -5.01 16.38
N ASN A 114 -7.07 -5.77 17.45
CA ASN A 114 -7.85 -7.01 17.41
C ASN A 114 -9.38 -6.79 17.58
N ASN A 115 -9.84 -5.54 17.71
CA ASN A 115 -11.26 -5.25 17.92
C ASN A 115 -12.10 -5.61 16.68
N SER A 116 -13.25 -6.26 16.92
CA SER A 116 -14.30 -6.54 15.92
C SER A 116 -14.63 -5.35 15.02
N HIS A 117 -14.56 -4.11 15.51
CA HIS A 117 -14.76 -2.90 14.70
C HIS A 117 -13.86 -2.87 13.46
N TRP A 118 -12.56 -3.10 13.62
CA TRP A 118 -11.59 -3.06 12.52
C TRP A 118 -11.73 -4.26 11.59
N LYS A 119 -12.13 -5.40 12.14
CA LYS A 119 -12.43 -6.62 11.37
C LYS A 119 -13.66 -6.44 10.48
N SER A 120 -14.74 -5.84 11.00
CA SER A 120 -15.92 -5.47 10.18
C SER A 120 -15.56 -4.45 9.12
N LYS A 121 -14.86 -3.36 9.52
CA LYS A 121 -14.38 -2.31 8.61
C LYS A 121 -13.57 -2.86 7.44
N PHE A 122 -12.73 -3.87 7.68
CA PHE A 122 -11.94 -4.50 6.61
C PHE A 122 -12.82 -4.95 5.44
N ILE A 123 -14.00 -5.50 5.74
CA ILE A 123 -14.95 -6.00 4.73
C ILE A 123 -15.83 -4.88 4.21
N ASP A 124 -16.30 -3.98 5.08
CA ASP A 124 -17.18 -2.85 4.72
C ASP A 124 -16.53 -1.85 3.75
N ARG A 125 -15.21 -1.85 3.66
CA ARG A 125 -14.42 -0.99 2.79
C ARG A 125 -13.99 -1.67 1.47
N LEU A 126 -14.43 -2.90 1.23
CA LEU A 126 -14.32 -3.58 -0.07
C LEU A 126 -15.39 -3.09 -1.05
N LEU A 127 -15.26 -3.44 -2.34
CA LEU A 127 -16.32 -3.19 -3.34
C LEU A 127 -17.59 -3.92 -2.92
N ALA A 128 -18.76 -3.29 -3.07
CA ALA A 128 -20.02 -3.76 -2.50
C ALA A 128 -20.33 -5.25 -2.82
N LEU A 129 -20.34 -5.61 -4.11
CA LEU A 129 -20.62 -6.99 -4.54
C LEU A 129 -19.57 -7.99 -4.03
N PHE A 130 -18.31 -7.57 -3.99
CA PHE A 130 -17.23 -8.41 -3.48
C PHE A 130 -17.32 -8.59 -1.95
N ALA A 131 -17.64 -7.51 -1.23
CA ALA A 131 -17.87 -7.53 0.20
C ALA A 131 -19.02 -8.49 0.56
N GLU A 132 -20.12 -8.48 -0.19
CA GLU A 132 -21.25 -9.39 0.00
C GLU A 132 -20.84 -10.86 -0.17
N ARG A 133 -20.06 -11.19 -1.21
CA ARG A 133 -19.51 -12.54 -1.40
C ARG A 133 -18.64 -12.97 -0.23
N VAL A 134 -17.71 -12.11 0.19
CA VAL A 134 -16.85 -12.38 1.35
C VAL A 134 -17.67 -12.56 2.63
N ARG A 135 -18.69 -11.72 2.87
CA ARG A 135 -19.59 -11.87 4.03
C ARG A 135 -20.36 -13.19 3.98
N LYS A 136 -20.83 -13.61 2.80
CA LYS A 136 -21.53 -14.89 2.61
C LYS A 136 -20.59 -16.07 2.94
N ALA A 137 -19.36 -16.03 2.42
CA ALA A 137 -18.36 -17.05 2.69
C ALA A 137 -17.96 -17.12 4.18
N LEU A 138 -17.95 -16.00 4.89
CA LEU A 138 -17.64 -15.94 6.33
C LEU A 138 -18.81 -16.33 7.24
N ARG A 139 -20.06 -16.09 6.83
CA ARG A 139 -21.23 -16.55 7.59
C ARG A 139 -21.44 -18.05 7.46
N GLY A 140 -21.14 -18.63 6.29
CA GLY A 140 -21.59 -19.99 5.97
C GLY A 140 -23.12 -20.07 6.07
N ASP A 141 -23.61 -21.01 6.86
CA ASP A 141 -25.04 -21.21 7.13
C ASP A 141 -25.55 -20.39 8.33
N GLY A 142 -24.68 -19.61 8.97
CA GLY A 142 -25.01 -18.78 10.14
C GLY A 142 -25.75 -17.49 9.79
N VAL A 143 -26.43 -16.90 10.78
CA VAL A 143 -27.22 -15.67 10.63
C VAL A 143 -26.33 -14.42 10.61
N SER A 144 -25.27 -14.38 11.43
CA SER A 144 -24.37 -13.23 11.59
C SER A 144 -22.90 -13.67 11.61
N ILE A 145 -22.00 -12.73 11.27
CA ILE A 145 -20.55 -12.95 11.34
C ILE A 145 -20.11 -12.59 12.76
N ASN A 146 -19.61 -13.56 13.52
CA ASN A 146 -18.89 -13.27 14.75
C ASN A 146 -17.44 -12.90 14.41
N TYR A 147 -17.12 -11.61 14.35
CA TYR A 147 -15.80 -11.15 13.94
C TYR A 147 -14.67 -11.49 14.93
N ASP A 148 -14.99 -11.73 16.20
CA ASP A 148 -13.98 -12.04 17.22
C ASP A 148 -13.29 -13.39 16.94
N ASP A 149 -14.00 -14.34 16.34
CA ASP A 149 -13.50 -15.68 15.99
C ASP A 149 -12.52 -15.69 14.80
N TYR A 150 -12.40 -14.56 14.10
CA TYR A 150 -11.60 -14.45 12.88
C TYR A 150 -10.32 -13.65 13.08
N THR A 151 -9.24 -14.16 12.50
CA THR A 151 -7.99 -13.40 12.32
C THR A 151 -8.00 -12.64 10.99
N TYR A 152 -7.20 -11.58 10.88
CA TYR A 152 -6.98 -10.90 9.60
C TYR A 152 -6.50 -11.85 8.51
N GLY A 153 -5.66 -12.84 8.85
CA GLY A 153 -5.22 -13.88 7.94
C GLY A 153 -6.38 -14.66 7.31
N LYS A 154 -7.41 -14.99 8.11
CA LYS A 154 -8.60 -15.67 7.60
C LYS A 154 -9.42 -14.80 6.66
N PHE A 155 -9.58 -13.51 6.94
CA PHE A 155 -10.25 -12.59 6.00
C PHE A 155 -9.50 -12.48 4.67
N ILE A 156 -8.17 -12.37 4.71
CA ILE A 156 -7.32 -12.29 3.52
C ILE A 156 -7.46 -13.57 2.69
N SER A 157 -7.44 -14.73 3.34
CA SER A 157 -7.64 -16.03 2.70
C SER A 157 -8.99 -16.09 1.98
N VAL A 158 -10.08 -15.74 2.66
CA VAL A 158 -11.43 -15.73 2.06
C VAL A 158 -11.52 -14.73 0.90
N CYS A 159 -11.00 -13.51 1.06
CA CYS A 159 -10.96 -12.53 -0.03
C CYS A 159 -10.19 -13.05 -1.24
N THR A 160 -9.05 -13.70 -1.02
CA THR A 160 -8.23 -14.25 -2.11
C THR A 160 -9.00 -15.36 -2.84
N GLN A 161 -9.63 -16.26 -2.10
CA GLN A 161 -10.43 -17.35 -2.65
C GLN A 161 -11.63 -16.84 -3.46
N GLU A 162 -12.41 -15.92 -2.90
CA GLU A 162 -13.57 -15.32 -3.58
C GLU A 162 -13.16 -14.48 -4.80
N GLY A 163 -12.01 -13.80 -4.72
CA GLY A 163 -11.49 -13.03 -5.84
C GLY A 163 -11.08 -13.94 -7.01
N LEU A 164 -10.43 -15.06 -6.72
CA LEU A 164 -10.09 -16.08 -7.72
C LEU A 164 -11.35 -16.74 -8.31
N SER A 165 -12.35 -17.09 -7.47
CA SER A 165 -13.62 -17.64 -7.95
C SER A 165 -14.34 -16.67 -8.89
N SER A 166 -14.39 -15.39 -8.53
CA SER A 166 -14.99 -14.33 -9.36
C SER A 166 -14.28 -14.21 -10.72
N CYS A 167 -12.94 -14.31 -10.75
CA CYS A 167 -12.18 -14.31 -11.99
C CYS A 167 -12.52 -15.51 -12.89
N ASN A 168 -12.72 -16.68 -12.30
CA ASN A 168 -13.04 -17.91 -13.02
C ASN A 168 -14.47 -17.90 -13.56
N GLU A 169 -15.44 -17.42 -12.79
CA GLU A 169 -16.85 -17.29 -13.21
C GLU A 169 -16.98 -16.35 -14.42
N ILE A 170 -16.25 -15.24 -14.44
CA ILE A 170 -16.25 -14.29 -15.59
C ILE A 170 -15.59 -14.92 -16.82
N LYS A 171 -14.52 -15.71 -16.64
CA LYS A 171 -13.90 -16.45 -17.75
C LYS A 171 -14.87 -17.49 -18.34
N LEU A 172 -15.66 -18.14 -17.51
CA LEU A 172 -16.56 -19.26 -17.87
C LEU A 172 -17.96 -18.83 -18.35
N ASN A 173 -18.43 -17.60 -18.07
CA ASN A 173 -19.76 -17.15 -18.47
C ASN A 173 -19.70 -16.09 -19.60
N PRO A 174 -19.95 -16.46 -20.88
CA PRO A 174 -19.90 -15.53 -22.00
C PRO A 174 -20.98 -14.44 -22.01
N GLN A 175 -22.08 -14.62 -21.30
CA GLN A 175 -23.18 -13.65 -21.28
C GLN A 175 -22.89 -12.46 -20.34
N ILE A 176 -22.09 -12.68 -19.29
CA ILE A 176 -21.53 -11.62 -18.43
C ILE A 176 -20.56 -10.71 -19.23
N LYS A 177 -19.97 -11.21 -20.32
CA LYS A 177 -19.00 -10.48 -21.17
C LYS A 177 -19.57 -9.23 -21.87
N ARG A 178 -20.90 -9.09 -21.97
CA ARG A 178 -21.54 -7.97 -22.66
C ARG A 178 -21.86 -6.77 -21.75
N TYR A 179 -21.95 -6.95 -20.42
CA TYR A 179 -22.50 -5.92 -19.53
C TYR A 179 -21.48 -5.24 -18.59
N HIS A 180 -20.31 -5.84 -18.32
CA HIS A 180 -19.33 -5.30 -17.35
C HIS A 180 -17.91 -5.18 -17.95
N LEU A 181 -17.60 -4.07 -18.63
CA LEU A 181 -16.28 -3.84 -19.24
C LEU A 181 -15.20 -3.39 -18.24
N ASN A 182 -15.55 -2.54 -17.26
CA ASN A 182 -14.58 -1.96 -16.33
C ASN A 182 -14.13 -2.95 -15.23
N GLU A 183 -15.04 -3.74 -14.68
CA GLU A 183 -14.70 -4.74 -13.65
C GLU A 183 -13.93 -5.93 -14.24
N LYS A 184 -14.21 -6.30 -15.50
CA LYS A 184 -13.50 -7.40 -16.20
C LYS A 184 -11.99 -7.15 -16.34
N GLN A 185 -11.58 -5.94 -16.72
CA GLN A 185 -10.16 -5.59 -16.81
C GLN A 185 -9.49 -5.72 -15.44
N GLN A 186 -10.18 -5.26 -14.39
CA GLN A 186 -9.65 -5.28 -13.04
C GLN A 186 -9.58 -6.70 -12.45
N LEU A 187 -10.53 -7.58 -12.76
CA LEU A 187 -10.50 -8.97 -12.33
C LEU A 187 -9.39 -9.76 -13.04
N GLY A 188 -9.17 -9.54 -14.34
CA GLY A 188 -8.08 -10.15 -15.08
C GLY A 188 -6.71 -9.87 -14.44
N GLU A 189 -6.43 -8.59 -14.17
CA GLU A 189 -5.19 -8.14 -13.52
C GLU A 189 -5.07 -8.60 -12.06
N PHE A 190 -6.20 -8.71 -11.33
CA PHE A 190 -6.20 -9.25 -9.98
C PHE A 190 -5.76 -10.72 -9.97
N GLY A 191 -6.39 -11.56 -10.81
CA GLY A 191 -6.05 -12.98 -10.87
C GLY A 191 -4.59 -13.24 -11.23
N GLU A 192 -3.99 -12.43 -12.10
CA GLU A 192 -2.58 -12.54 -12.48
C GLU A 192 -1.64 -12.22 -11.31
N LYS A 193 -1.92 -11.14 -10.56
CA LYS A 193 -1.11 -10.72 -9.41
C LYS A 193 -1.11 -11.73 -8.24
N PHE A 194 -2.20 -12.47 -8.06
CA PHE A 194 -2.31 -13.51 -7.02
C PHE A 194 -1.90 -14.90 -7.51
N ALA A 195 -1.98 -15.19 -8.81
CA ALA A 195 -1.48 -16.43 -9.38
C ALA A 195 0.05 -16.52 -9.28
N ILE A 196 0.77 -15.40 -9.41
CA ILE A 196 2.24 -15.35 -9.32
C ILE A 196 2.74 -15.68 -7.89
N ASP A 197 2.11 -15.12 -6.85
CA ASP A 197 2.52 -15.36 -5.45
C ASP A 197 2.25 -16.81 -4.97
N ILE A 198 1.36 -17.56 -5.65
CA ILE A 198 1.09 -18.97 -5.35
C ILE A 198 2.04 -19.92 -6.12
N HIS A 199 2.60 -19.48 -7.26
CA HIS A 199 3.28 -20.38 -8.20
C HIS A 199 4.79 -20.60 -7.95
N GLU A 200 5.43 -19.88 -7.04
CA GLU A 200 6.87 -20.09 -6.74
C GLU A 200 7.16 -21.33 -5.89
N SER A 201 6.17 -21.95 -5.25
CA SER A 201 6.39 -23.15 -4.41
C SER A 201 6.02 -24.48 -5.06
N SER A 202 5.38 -24.50 -6.24
CA SER A 202 5.17 -25.77 -6.96
C SER A 202 4.87 -25.60 -8.45
N LYS A 203 5.88 -25.87 -9.29
CA LYS A 203 5.82 -26.91 -10.34
C LYS A 203 7.04 -26.83 -11.26
N LYS A 204 7.90 -27.85 -11.13
CA LYS A 204 8.79 -28.31 -12.20
C LYS A 204 7.97 -28.95 -13.34
N SER A 205 8.50 -28.75 -14.54
CA SER A 205 8.42 -29.59 -15.74
C SER A 205 7.38 -29.27 -16.84
N ASN A 206 7.96 -29.16 -18.04
CA ASN A 206 7.48 -29.54 -19.36
C ASN A 206 6.47 -28.63 -20.09
N ARG A 207 7.02 -27.69 -20.87
CA ARG A 207 6.37 -27.23 -22.11
C ARG A 207 7.22 -27.58 -23.33
N HIS A 208 6.69 -28.51 -24.11
CA HIS A 208 7.19 -28.92 -25.42
C HIS A 208 7.13 -27.77 -26.44
N LYS A 209 8.18 -27.65 -27.25
CA LYS A 209 8.30 -26.80 -28.44
C LYS A 209 7.24 -27.16 -29.48
N GLY A 210 6.60 -26.16 -30.07
CA GLY A 210 5.89 -26.26 -31.34
C GLY A 210 6.16 -25.03 -32.21
N LYS A 211 7.08 -25.16 -33.18
CA LYS A 211 7.33 -24.19 -34.26
C LYS A 211 6.12 -24.10 -35.20
N ARG A 212 5.89 -22.94 -35.82
CA ARG A 212 5.33 -22.85 -37.19
C ARG A 212 5.68 -21.52 -37.85
N ASP A 213 5.93 -21.64 -39.15
CA ASP A 213 6.82 -20.85 -40.00
C ASP A 213 6.27 -19.52 -40.55
N TYR A 214 7.26 -18.73 -40.99
CA TYR A 214 7.27 -17.46 -41.69
C TYR A 214 6.57 -17.52 -43.08
N LYS A 215 5.73 -16.54 -43.43
CA LYS A 215 5.45 -16.16 -44.82
C LYS A 215 5.29 -14.65 -44.99
N GLU A 216 5.95 -14.15 -46.02
CA GLU A 216 6.34 -12.78 -46.34
C GLU A 216 5.19 -11.85 -46.78
N LYS A 217 5.40 -10.54 -46.61
CA LYS A 217 4.68 -9.44 -47.30
C LYS A 217 5.42 -9.03 -48.56
N PRO A 218 4.73 -8.45 -49.56
CA PRO A 218 5.21 -7.17 -50.10
C PRO A 218 4.13 -6.07 -50.29
N HIS A 219 4.63 -4.86 -50.54
CA HIS A 219 4.04 -3.52 -50.37
C HIS A 219 3.21 -2.95 -51.56
N ARG A 220 2.33 -1.98 -51.22
CA ARG A 220 1.95 -0.71 -51.91
C ARG A 220 1.35 -0.75 -53.34
N GLN A 221 0.23 -0.03 -53.51
CA GLN A 221 0.19 1.19 -54.34
C GLN A 221 -1.10 2.02 -54.14
N TYR A 222 -0.93 3.29 -53.78
CA TYR A 222 -1.94 4.35 -53.88
C TYR A 222 -2.12 4.75 -55.35
N ARG A 223 -3.37 4.91 -55.83
CA ARG A 223 -3.64 5.61 -57.10
C ARG A 223 -4.79 6.60 -56.94
N LYS A 224 -4.43 7.88 -57.02
CA LYS A 224 -5.29 9.07 -57.10
C LYS A 224 -5.74 9.24 -58.56
N LYS A 225 -7.02 9.54 -58.83
CA LYS A 225 -7.47 10.16 -60.10
C LYS A 225 -8.78 10.93 -59.87
N GLU A 226 -8.67 12.24 -59.78
CA GLU A 226 -9.70 13.18 -60.23
C GLU A 226 -9.65 13.26 -61.76
N MET A 227 -10.80 13.41 -62.43
CA MET A 227 -11.05 14.45 -63.44
C MET A 227 -12.44 14.29 -64.11
N LEU A 228 -13.17 15.42 -64.09
CA LEU A 228 -14.00 16.02 -65.16
C LEU A 228 -15.40 15.47 -65.51
N ARG A 229 -16.40 16.27 -65.08
CA ARG A 229 -17.45 16.99 -65.85
C ARG A 229 -18.21 16.31 -67.01
N GLN A 230 -19.53 16.53 -66.91
CA GLN A 230 -20.57 16.72 -67.95
C GLN A 230 -21.08 15.50 -68.71
N ASP A 231 -22.29 15.07 -68.36
CA ASP A 231 -23.54 15.13 -69.17
C ASP A 231 -24.63 14.43 -68.32
N GLY A 232 -25.91 14.79 -68.25
CA GLY A 232 -26.76 15.42 -69.23
C GLY A 232 -28.00 14.53 -69.43
N LYS A 233 -29.10 14.86 -68.73
CA LYS A 233 -30.54 14.62 -69.06
C LYS A 233 -31.15 13.20 -69.14
N LEU A 234 -32.32 13.10 -68.47
CA LEU A 234 -33.64 12.54 -68.90
C LEU A 234 -33.62 11.17 -69.63
N TYR A 235 -34.28 10.09 -69.21
CA TYR A 235 -35.55 9.85 -68.51
C TYR A 235 -35.42 8.60 -67.63
#